data_AF-A0A3R9QC54-F1
#
_entry.id   AF-A0A3R9QC54-F1
#
_cell.length_a   1.000
_cell.length_b   1.000
_cell.length_c   1.000
_cell.angle_alpha   90.00
_cell.angle_beta   90.00
_cell.angle_gamma   90.00
#
_symmetry.space_group_name_H-M   'P 1'
#
loop_
_entity.id
_entity.type
_entity.pdbx_description
1 polymer ?
#
loop_
_entity_poly.entity_id
_entity_poly.type
_entity_poly.pdbx_seq_one_letter_code
_entity_poly.pdbx_strand_id
1 'polypeptide(L)'
;MAEEELKGSVCPRCSSLIDYIERRESGGNTYLYAVHVEKEEGKRRLRKCYLGPENQYIYVSKLHTREGLDLRGLMDYERAIEYLESLKEYFRGVSLNDGKKEEIARIGMDLLEIAGLQNIASETIKIDGETLSDVMQYFMKRKTKGMTKERIERAREVFRKVFSKGIKTIVVEG
;
A
#
# COMPACT_ATOMS: atom_id res chain seq x y z
N MET A 1 -2.84 23.36 -5.37
CA MET A 1 -3.18 23.43 -3.93
C MET A 1 -2.22 24.42 -3.31
N ALA A 2 -2.62 25.69 -3.32
CA ALA A 2 -1.72 26.83 -3.38
C ALA A 2 -1.69 27.57 -2.05
N GLU A 3 -0.67 27.31 -1.23
CA GLU A 3 -0.15 28.14 -0.13
C GLU A 3 -1.08 28.45 1.07
N GLU A 4 -2.34 28.82 0.84
CA GLU A 4 -3.35 29.11 1.87
C GLU A 4 -3.76 27.87 2.67
N GLU A 5 -3.80 26.69 2.04
CA GLU A 5 -4.20 25.44 2.71
C GLU A 5 -3.19 24.93 3.74
N LEU A 6 -1.93 25.39 3.67
CA LEU A 6 -0.85 24.93 4.55
C LEU A 6 -0.62 25.84 5.75
N LYS A 7 -1.07 27.08 5.68
CA LYS A 7 -0.99 28.02 6.79
C LYS A 7 -1.92 27.56 7.91
N GLY A 8 -1.38 27.43 9.12
CA GLY A 8 -2.10 26.90 10.27
C GLY A 8 -2.19 25.38 10.30
N SER A 9 -1.60 24.65 9.35
CA SER A 9 -1.51 23.19 9.40
C SER A 9 -0.39 22.71 10.34
N VAL A 10 -0.45 21.44 10.76
CA VAL A 10 0.58 20.82 11.60
C VAL A 10 1.81 20.47 10.76
N CYS A 11 2.98 20.96 11.18
CA CYS A 11 4.23 20.67 10.51
C CYS A 11 4.61 19.20 10.64
N PRO A 12 4.85 18.48 9.54
CA PRO A 12 5.20 17.06 9.58
C PRO A 12 6.59 16.80 10.18
N ARG A 13 7.42 17.84 10.37
CA ARG A 13 8.79 17.71 10.90
C ARG A 13 8.90 17.96 12.40
N CYS A 14 8.06 18.82 12.97
CA CYS A 14 8.18 19.24 14.37
C CYS A 14 6.84 19.35 15.11
N SER A 15 5.73 19.02 14.45
CA SER A 15 4.38 19.04 15.00
C SER A 15 3.86 20.42 15.44
N SER A 16 4.62 21.50 15.25
CA SER A 16 4.15 22.88 15.48
C SER A 16 3.31 23.38 14.31
N LEU A 17 2.45 24.37 14.53
CA LEU A 17 1.69 25.00 13.46
C LEU A 17 2.62 25.75 12.50
N ILE A 18 2.33 25.67 11.21
CA ILE A 18 3.05 26.39 10.16
C ILE A 18 2.48 27.80 10.03
N ASP A 19 3.30 28.84 10.17
CA ASP A 19 2.85 30.22 9.93
C ASP A 19 2.78 30.55 8.44
N TYR A 20 3.75 30.06 7.65
CA TYR A 20 3.78 30.12 6.20
C TYR A 20 4.85 29.17 5.62
N ILE A 21 4.77 28.93 4.31
CA ILE A 21 5.77 28.18 3.55
C ILE A 21 6.73 29.17 2.89
N GLU A 22 8.03 28.91 3.01
CA GLU A 22 9.08 29.61 2.28
C GLU A 22 9.62 28.71 1.17
N ARG A 23 9.75 29.27 -0.04
CA ARG A 23 10.35 28.62 -1.21
C ARG A 23 11.76 29.12 -1.43
N ARG A 24 12.66 28.20 -1.77
CA ARG A 24 14.03 28.52 -2.17
C ARG A 24 14.37 27.80 -3.45
N GLU A 25 14.77 28.55 -4.46
CA GLU A 25 15.30 27.99 -5.68
C GLU A 25 16.80 27.72 -5.52
N SER A 26 17.24 26.51 -5.86
CA SER A 26 18.67 26.17 -5.91
C SER A 26 18.89 25.05 -6.92
N GLY A 27 19.85 25.25 -7.83
CA GLY A 27 20.23 24.23 -8.82
C GLY A 27 19.08 23.76 -9.71
N GLY A 28 18.11 24.63 -10.03
CA GLY A 28 16.95 24.31 -10.86
C GLY A 28 15.83 23.55 -10.14
N ASN A 29 15.86 23.48 -8.80
CA ASN A 29 14.81 22.88 -8.00
C ASN A 29 14.27 23.86 -6.95
N THR A 30 13.00 23.69 -6.59
CA THR A 30 12.32 24.50 -5.56
C THR A 30 12.24 23.71 -4.26
N TYR A 31 12.73 24.30 -3.19
CA TYR A 31 12.79 23.70 -1.87
C TYR A 31 11.85 24.38 -0.90
N LEU A 32 11.04 23.59 -0.20
CA LEU A 32 10.02 24.06 0.72
C LEU A 32 10.52 24.06 2.16
N TYR A 33 10.20 25.12 2.88
CA TYR A 33 10.48 25.26 4.31
C TYR A 33 9.19 25.69 5.03
N ALA A 34 8.81 24.96 6.07
CA ALA A 34 7.81 25.42 7.02
C ALA A 34 8.46 26.46 7.93
N VAL A 35 7.88 27.65 8.00
CA VAL A 35 8.35 28.71 8.90
C VAL A 35 7.44 28.79 10.12
N HIS A 36 8.08 28.87 11.28
CA HIS A 36 7.44 29.02 12.58
C HIS A 36 7.89 30.33 13.21
N VAL A 37 6.94 31.16 13.59
CA VAL A 37 7.17 32.43 14.27
C VAL A 37 7.08 32.18 15.77
N GLU A 38 8.23 32.27 16.42
CA GLU A 38 8.36 32.10 17.87
C GLU A 38 8.59 33.47 18.52
N LYS A 39 8.12 33.64 19.76
CA LYS A 39 8.46 34.79 20.60
C LYS A 39 9.32 34.29 21.74
N GLU A 40 10.57 34.73 21.78
CA GLU A 40 11.53 34.41 22.82
C GLU A 40 12.01 35.73 23.43
N GLU A 41 11.79 35.94 24.73
CA GLU A 41 12.15 37.18 25.45
C GLU A 41 11.64 38.47 24.79
N GLY A 42 10.42 38.43 24.24
CA GLY A 42 9.81 39.58 23.56
C GLY A 42 10.37 39.85 22.14
N LYS A 43 11.37 39.10 21.69
CA LYS A 43 11.90 39.18 20.32
C LYS A 43 11.26 38.12 19.44
N ARG A 44 10.94 38.51 18.20
CA ARG A 44 10.42 37.60 17.17
C ARG A 44 11.57 36.78 16.59
N ARG A 45 11.49 35.45 16.67
CA ARG A 45 12.44 34.51 16.07
C ARG A 45 11.73 33.68 15.00
N LEU A 46 12.44 33.36 13.92
CA LEU A 46 11.94 32.47 12.87
C LEU A 46 12.69 31.14 12.95
N ARG A 47 11.96 30.06 13.21
CA ARG A 47 12.45 28.69 13.07
C ARG A 47 12.00 28.14 11.72
N LYS A 48 12.90 27.49 10.98
CA LYS A 48 12.59 26.93 9.65
C LYS A 48 12.81 25.43 9.65
N CYS A 49 11.77 24.69 9.25
CA CYS A 49 11.83 23.25 9.05
C CYS A 49 11.87 22.96 7.56
N TYR A 50 12.99 22.44 7.04
CA TYR A 50 13.06 21.98 5.65
C TYR A 50 12.10 20.81 5.44
N LEU A 51 11.22 20.95 4.44
CA LEU A 51 10.17 20.01 4.09
C LEU A 51 10.52 19.17 2.86
N GLY A 52 11.62 19.45 2.16
CA GLY A 52 11.96 18.74 0.94
C GLY A 52 11.75 19.59 -0.32
N PRO A 53 12.00 19.00 -1.50
CA PRO A 53 11.69 19.62 -2.77
C PRO A 53 10.17 19.69 -2.97
N GLU A 54 9.73 20.69 -3.72
CA GLU A 54 8.32 20.85 -4.11
C GLU A 54 7.86 19.71 -5.02
N ASN A 55 8.74 19.21 -5.89
CA ASN A 55 8.48 18.08 -6.78
C ASN A 55 9.17 16.81 -6.28
N GLN A 56 10.48 16.67 -6.56
CA GLN A 56 11.25 15.46 -6.25
C GLN A 56 12.73 15.74 -5.95
N TYR A 57 13.40 14.79 -5.32
CA TYR A 57 14.84 14.82 -5.04
C TYR A 57 15.64 14.38 -6.28
N ILE A 58 15.90 15.32 -7.19
CA ILE A 58 16.56 15.06 -8.49
C ILE A 58 17.81 14.16 -8.38
N TYR A 59 18.74 14.44 -7.46
CA TYR A 59 20.00 13.69 -7.38
C TYR A 59 19.87 12.36 -6.64
N VAL A 60 19.12 12.33 -5.53
CA VAL A 60 18.99 11.11 -4.72
C VAL A 60 18.14 10.09 -5.44
N SER A 61 17.05 10.51 -6.10
CA SER A 61 16.19 9.60 -6.86
C SER A 61 16.92 8.92 -8.01
N LYS A 62 17.92 9.57 -8.63
CA LYS A 62 18.79 8.95 -9.64
C LYS A 62 19.57 7.74 -9.10
N LEU A 63 19.89 7.72 -7.81
CA LEU A 63 20.60 6.61 -7.17
C LEU A 63 19.71 5.39 -6.89
N HIS A 64 18.38 5.54 -6.98
CA HIS A 64 17.39 4.49 -6.71
C HIS A 64 16.59 4.11 -7.95
N THR A 65 17.15 4.35 -9.13
CA THR A 65 16.54 4.00 -10.42
C THR A 65 16.30 2.49 -10.56
N ARG A 66 17.14 1.66 -9.92
CA ARG A 66 16.98 0.20 -9.90
C ARG A 66 15.70 -0.22 -9.19
N GLU A 67 15.38 0.41 -8.06
CA GLU A 67 14.17 0.16 -7.28
C GLU A 67 12.94 0.90 -7.82
N GLY A 68 13.13 1.77 -8.83
CA GLY A 68 12.07 2.61 -9.40
C GLY A 68 11.61 3.72 -8.46
N LEU A 69 12.39 4.10 -7.45
CA LEU A 69 11.98 5.07 -6.44
C LEU A 69 12.25 6.50 -6.89
N ASP A 70 11.17 7.28 -7.02
CA ASP A 70 11.24 8.73 -7.12
C ASP A 70 10.98 9.38 -5.76
N LEU A 71 12.04 9.77 -5.07
CA LEU A 71 11.95 10.27 -3.69
C LEU A 71 11.42 11.71 -3.65
N ARG A 72 10.38 11.94 -2.87
CA ARG A 72 9.63 13.20 -2.78
C ARG A 72 9.74 13.86 -1.41
N GLY A 73 9.33 15.13 -1.37
CA GLY A 73 9.30 15.94 -0.15
C GLY A 73 8.24 15.50 0.85
N LEU A 74 8.34 16.01 2.09
CA LEU A 74 7.43 15.75 3.21
C LEU A 74 5.98 16.20 2.94
N MET A 75 5.80 17.10 1.97
CA MET A 75 4.49 17.64 1.58
C MET A 75 3.71 16.75 0.62
N ASP A 76 4.37 15.75 0.02
CA ASP A 76 3.67 14.73 -0.74
C ASP A 76 3.15 13.66 0.22
N TYR A 77 1.85 13.69 0.51
CA TYR A 77 1.19 12.76 1.42
C TYR A 77 0.92 11.38 0.79
N GLU A 78 0.97 11.27 -0.54
CA GLU A 78 0.75 10.02 -1.28
C GLU A 78 2.04 9.22 -1.46
N ARG A 79 3.20 9.88 -1.30
CA ARG A 79 4.54 9.28 -1.50
C ARG A 79 4.73 7.91 -0.86
N ALA A 80 4.15 7.66 0.32
CA ALA A 80 4.32 6.38 1.02
C ALA A 80 3.69 5.22 0.25
N ILE A 81 2.51 5.44 -0.34
CA ILE A 81 1.82 4.45 -1.18
C ILE A 81 2.55 4.27 -2.50
N GLU A 82 2.98 5.36 -3.15
CA GLU A 82 3.75 5.29 -4.40
C GLU A 82 5.09 4.54 -4.23
N TYR A 83 5.77 4.73 -3.09
CA TYR A 83 6.98 3.98 -2.77
C TYR A 83 6.68 2.49 -2.61
N LEU A 84 5.57 2.15 -1.95
CA LEU A 84 5.15 0.76 -1.80
C LEU A 84 4.83 0.12 -3.16
N GLU A 85 4.19 0.86 -4.07
CA GLU A 85 3.94 0.40 -5.44
C GLU A 85 5.24 0.18 -6.22
N SER A 86 6.19 1.10 -6.12
CA SER A 86 7.50 0.99 -6.77
C SER A 86 8.29 -0.22 -6.27
N LEU A 87 8.34 -0.41 -4.93
CA LEU A 87 9.00 -1.55 -4.31
C LEU A 87 8.31 -2.88 -4.68
N LYS A 88 6.98 -2.90 -4.77
CA LYS A 88 6.21 -4.06 -5.23
C LYS A 88 6.61 -4.48 -6.65
N GLU A 89 6.76 -3.53 -7.58
CA GLU A 89 7.23 -3.85 -8.93
C GLU A 89 8.69 -4.29 -8.95
N TYR A 90 9.56 -3.63 -8.18
CA TYR A 90 10.96 -4.04 -8.04
C TYR A 90 11.09 -5.49 -7.56
N PHE A 91 10.34 -5.89 -6.53
CA PHE A 91 10.40 -7.24 -5.98
C PHE A 91 9.88 -8.33 -6.93
N ARG A 92 9.00 -8.00 -7.89
CA ARG A 92 8.60 -8.93 -8.95
C ARG A 92 9.73 -9.24 -9.93
N GLY A 93 10.64 -8.30 -10.12
CA GLY A 93 11.73 -8.41 -11.09
C GLY A 93 13.03 -9.02 -10.55
N VAL A 94 13.14 -9.25 -9.24
CA VAL A 94 14.38 -9.76 -8.62
C VAL A 94 14.23 -11.18 -8.10
N SER A 95 15.31 -11.95 -8.15
CA SER A 95 15.38 -13.26 -7.50
C SER A 95 15.52 -13.09 -5.98
N LEU A 96 14.60 -13.70 -5.23
CA LEU A 96 14.59 -13.67 -3.77
C LEU A 96 14.96 -15.04 -3.21
N ASN A 97 15.78 -15.05 -2.15
CA ASN A 97 15.99 -16.26 -1.35
C ASN A 97 14.80 -16.46 -0.39
N ASP A 98 14.73 -17.64 0.23
CA ASP A 98 13.56 -18.00 1.04
C ASP A 98 13.39 -17.10 2.27
N GLY A 99 14.49 -16.71 2.93
CA GLY A 99 14.42 -15.76 4.05
C GLY A 99 13.83 -14.40 3.67
N LYS A 100 14.17 -13.85 2.49
CA LYS A 100 13.56 -12.59 2.01
C LYS A 100 12.09 -12.77 1.63
N LYS A 101 11.70 -13.93 1.08
CA LYS A 101 10.29 -14.22 0.79
C LYS A 101 9.48 -14.28 2.07
N GLU A 102 10.00 -14.92 3.12
CA GLU A 102 9.37 -14.97 4.44
C GLU A 102 9.19 -13.57 5.04
N GLU A 103 10.22 -12.73 4.93
CA GLU A 103 10.16 -11.34 5.42
C GLU A 103 9.10 -10.51 4.67
N ILE A 104 9.06 -10.60 3.33
CA ILE A 104 8.06 -9.93 2.51
C ILE A 104 6.65 -10.45 2.83
N ALA A 105 6.49 -11.77 3.03
CA ALA A 105 5.22 -12.35 3.40
C ALA A 105 4.72 -11.79 4.74
N ARG A 106 5.59 -11.72 5.76
CA ARG A 106 5.26 -11.11 7.05
C ARG A 106 4.83 -9.64 6.90
N ILE A 107 5.61 -8.83 6.18
CA ILE A 107 5.26 -7.44 5.90
C ILE A 107 3.91 -7.35 5.18
N GLY A 108 3.65 -8.23 4.21
CA GLY A 108 2.38 -8.31 3.50
C GLY A 108 1.21 -8.58 4.44
N MET A 109 1.36 -9.47 5.42
CA MET A 109 0.32 -9.74 6.43
C MET A 109 0.09 -8.52 7.33
N ASP A 110 1.15 -7.86 7.79
CA ASP A 110 1.05 -6.63 8.59
C ASP A 110 0.32 -5.51 7.80
N LEU A 111 0.58 -5.39 6.49
CA LEU A 111 -0.10 -4.43 5.62
C LEU A 111 -1.59 -4.75 5.44
N LEU A 112 -1.96 -6.04 5.31
CA LEU A 112 -3.36 -6.47 5.29
C LEU A 112 -4.05 -6.12 6.61
N GLU A 113 -3.34 -6.32 7.73
CA GLU A 113 -3.82 -5.97 9.06
C GLU A 113 -4.11 -4.47 9.18
N ILE A 114 -3.16 -3.62 8.77
CA ILE A 114 -3.29 -2.15 8.76
C ILE A 114 -4.44 -1.70 7.85
N ALA A 115 -4.66 -2.39 6.73
CA ALA A 115 -5.78 -2.12 5.82
C ALA A 115 -7.16 -2.49 6.41
N GLY A 116 -7.23 -2.95 7.67
CA GLY A 116 -8.47 -3.35 8.32
C GLY A 116 -9.02 -4.67 7.79
N LEU A 117 -8.19 -5.46 7.11
CA LEU A 117 -8.55 -6.78 6.60
C LEU A 117 -8.40 -7.89 7.66
N GLN A 118 -8.31 -7.49 8.94
CA GLN A 118 -8.19 -8.37 10.11
C GLN A 118 -9.33 -9.39 10.24
N ASN A 119 -10.48 -9.11 9.60
CA ASN A 119 -11.65 -9.98 9.53
C ASN A 119 -11.85 -10.61 8.14
N ILE A 120 -10.77 -10.84 7.42
CA ILE A 120 -10.79 -11.99 6.53
C ILE A 120 -10.62 -13.21 7.43
N ALA A 121 -11.72 -13.67 8.02
CA ALA A 121 -11.77 -15.04 8.50
C ALA A 121 -11.34 -15.88 7.30
N SER A 122 -10.20 -16.57 7.39
CA SER A 122 -9.89 -17.65 6.47
C SER A 122 -10.96 -18.71 6.74
N GLU A 123 -12.10 -18.56 6.09
CA GLU A 123 -13.16 -19.52 6.17
C GLU A 123 -12.57 -20.79 5.56
N THR A 124 -12.36 -21.78 6.43
CA THR A 124 -11.86 -23.07 6.01
C THR A 124 -13.03 -23.80 5.40
N ILE A 125 -13.01 -23.92 4.09
CA ILE A 125 -14.02 -24.68 3.36
C ILE A 125 -13.47 -26.09 3.21
N LYS A 126 -14.01 -27.01 4.02
CA LYS A 126 -13.74 -28.44 3.93
C LYS A 126 -14.62 -29.04 2.85
N ILE A 127 -14.00 -29.72 1.88
CA ILE A 127 -14.69 -30.43 0.81
C ILE A 127 -14.03 -31.78 0.58
N ASP A 128 -14.79 -32.75 0.12
CA ASP A 128 -14.23 -34.01 -0.38
C ASP A 128 -13.67 -33.85 -1.81
N GLY A 129 -12.89 -34.84 -2.25
CA GLY A 129 -12.28 -34.85 -3.59
C GLY A 129 -13.30 -34.84 -4.74
N GLU A 130 -14.49 -35.42 -4.55
CA GLU A 130 -15.56 -35.43 -5.54
C GLU A 130 -16.13 -34.01 -5.75
N THR A 131 -16.38 -33.30 -4.64
CA THR A 131 -16.88 -31.92 -4.62
C THR A 131 -15.87 -30.96 -5.24
N LEU A 132 -14.56 -31.16 -5.00
CA LEU A 132 -13.54 -30.36 -5.67
C LEU A 132 -13.58 -30.59 -7.20
N SER A 133 -13.65 -31.86 -7.63
CA SER A 133 -13.76 -32.20 -9.06
C SER A 133 -14.99 -31.57 -9.69
N ASP A 134 -16.12 -31.56 -8.97
CA ASP A 134 -17.37 -30.94 -9.42
C ASP A 134 -17.27 -29.42 -9.55
N VAL A 135 -16.65 -28.74 -8.58
CA VAL A 135 -16.38 -27.28 -8.63
C VAL A 135 -15.45 -26.95 -9.80
N MET A 136 -14.40 -27.74 -10.00
CA MET A 136 -13.46 -27.57 -11.11
C MET A 136 -14.14 -27.81 -12.47
N GLN A 137 -14.98 -28.84 -12.59
CA GLN A 137 -15.76 -29.13 -13.79
C GLN A 137 -16.77 -28.02 -14.10
N TYR A 138 -17.45 -27.50 -13.07
CA TYR A 138 -18.38 -26.38 -13.16
C TYR A 138 -17.67 -25.11 -13.67
N PHE A 139 -16.50 -24.78 -13.10
CA PHE A 139 -15.71 -23.60 -13.44
C PHE A 139 -15.07 -23.67 -14.84
N MET A 140 -14.33 -24.74 -15.14
CA MET A 140 -13.50 -24.80 -16.35
C MET A 140 -14.32 -24.95 -17.64
N LYS A 141 -15.47 -25.62 -17.58
CA LYS A 141 -16.20 -25.98 -18.81
C LYS A 141 -17.51 -25.24 -19.01
N ARG A 142 -18.05 -24.53 -17.99
CA ARG A 142 -19.46 -24.05 -17.96
C ARG A 142 -20.45 -25.11 -18.47
N LYS A 143 -20.11 -26.40 -18.36
CA LYS A 143 -20.83 -27.53 -18.91
C LYS A 143 -21.04 -28.53 -17.80
N THR A 144 -22.25 -28.48 -17.26
CA THR A 144 -22.79 -29.41 -16.28
C THR A 144 -23.20 -30.76 -16.89
N LYS A 145 -22.68 -31.07 -18.10
CA LYS A 145 -23.03 -32.26 -18.87
C LYS A 145 -22.57 -33.51 -18.11
N GLY A 146 -23.51 -34.38 -17.75
CA GLY A 146 -23.27 -35.59 -16.97
C GLY A 146 -23.34 -35.41 -15.44
N MET A 147 -23.57 -34.19 -14.95
CA MET A 147 -23.81 -33.93 -13.53
C MET A 147 -25.30 -34.01 -13.21
N THR A 148 -25.65 -34.57 -12.05
CA THR A 148 -27.02 -34.48 -11.52
C THR A 148 -27.32 -33.05 -11.10
N LYS A 149 -28.60 -32.68 -11.01
CA LYS A 149 -29.03 -31.35 -10.52
C LYS A 149 -28.43 -31.03 -9.13
N GLU A 150 -28.35 -32.03 -8.25
CA GLU A 150 -27.80 -31.91 -6.91
C GLU A 150 -26.29 -31.60 -6.91
N ARG A 151 -25.51 -32.25 -7.77
CA ARG A 151 -24.08 -31.98 -7.93
C ARG A 151 -23.81 -30.58 -8.47
N ILE A 152 -24.66 -30.11 -9.38
CA ILE A 152 -24.57 -28.75 -9.93
C ILE A 152 -24.84 -27.72 -8.85
N GLU A 153 -25.90 -27.89 -8.04
CA GLU A 153 -26.22 -26.91 -6.99
C GLU A 153 -25.14 -26.89 -5.90
N ARG A 154 -24.63 -28.06 -5.50
CA ARG A 154 -23.50 -28.17 -4.57
C ARG A 154 -22.24 -27.48 -5.08
N ALA A 155 -21.85 -27.74 -6.33
CA ALA A 155 -20.70 -27.10 -6.96
C ALA A 155 -20.87 -25.58 -7.03
N ARG A 156 -22.08 -25.11 -7.36
CA ARG A 156 -22.41 -23.69 -7.41
C ARG A 156 -22.38 -23.03 -6.04
N GLU A 157 -22.87 -23.70 -5.01
CA GLU A 157 -22.84 -23.21 -3.63
C GLU A 157 -21.41 -23.08 -3.11
N VAL A 158 -20.60 -24.14 -3.26
CA VAL A 158 -19.19 -24.12 -2.86
C VAL A 158 -18.42 -23.08 -3.66
N PHE A 159 -18.65 -22.99 -4.97
CA PHE A 159 -18.06 -21.96 -5.82
C PHE A 159 -18.38 -20.55 -5.28
N ARG A 160 -19.66 -20.23 -5.02
CA ARG A 160 -20.04 -18.94 -4.46
C ARG A 160 -19.34 -18.64 -3.12
N LYS A 161 -19.20 -19.65 -2.26
CA LYS A 161 -18.49 -19.52 -0.97
C LYS A 161 -17.00 -19.26 -1.17
N VAL A 162 -16.32 -20.03 -2.01
CA VAL A 162 -14.89 -19.88 -2.36
C VAL A 162 -14.58 -18.50 -2.94
N PHE A 163 -15.44 -17.97 -3.80
CA PHE A 163 -15.25 -16.69 -4.49
C PHE A 163 -15.98 -15.52 -3.82
N SER A 164 -16.52 -15.72 -2.62
CA SER A 164 -17.08 -14.63 -1.81
C SER A 164 -15.96 -13.74 -1.25
N LYS A 165 -16.31 -12.56 -0.71
CA LYS A 165 -15.33 -11.62 -0.16
C LYS A 165 -14.45 -12.29 0.92
N GLY A 166 -13.15 -11.97 0.90
CA GLY A 166 -12.15 -12.48 1.83
C GLY A 166 -11.40 -13.74 1.33
N ILE A 167 -10.19 -13.95 1.83
CA ILE A 167 -9.36 -15.16 1.68
C ILE A 167 -10.12 -16.39 2.17
N LYS A 168 -10.05 -17.46 1.37
CA LYS A 168 -10.63 -18.77 1.66
C LYS A 168 -9.53 -19.81 1.63
N THR A 169 -9.52 -20.71 2.60
CA THR A 169 -8.63 -21.87 2.60
C THR A 169 -9.45 -23.10 2.28
N ILE A 170 -9.15 -23.76 1.17
CA ILE A 170 -9.81 -25.02 0.79
C ILE A 170 -8.98 -26.17 1.35
N VAL A 171 -9.62 -27.01 2.16
CA VAL A 171 -9.05 -28.26 2.67
C VAL A 171 -9.79 -29.41 2.03
N VAL A 172 -9.06 -30.25 1.30
CA VAL A 172 -9.63 -31.46 0.68
C VAL A 172 -9.51 -32.61 1.67
N GLU A 173 -10.64 -33.09 2.16
CA GLU A 173 -10.71 -34.27 3.02
C GLU A 173 -10.65 -35.53 2.14
N GLY A 174 -9.87 -36.51 2.60
CA GLY A 174 -9.60 -37.78 1.89
C GLY A 174 -10.70 -38.81 2.06
#